data_AF-A0A7R9CGW9-F1
#
_entry.id   AF-A0A7R9CGW9-F1
#
_cell.length_a   1.000
_cell.length_b   1.000
_cell.length_c   1.000
_cell.angle_alpha   90.00
_cell.angle_beta   90.00
_cell.angle_gamma   90.00
#
_symmetry.space_group_name_H-M   'P 1'
#
loop_
_entity.id
_entity.type
_entity.pdbx_description
1 polymer ?
#
loop_
_entity_poly.entity_id
_entity_poly.type
_entity_poly.pdbx_seq_one_letter_code
_entity_poly.pdbx_strand_id
1 'polypeptide(L)'
;MLLFYVSVNLFLDSKWSLGSLFYSLAVSVKMNILLFAPALLLAYLTSLGLKGALIQLTICAFTQLVLGLPFILSNPIAYLKGSFNLGRIFLYEWTVNWRFLPEEVFINQYFHLGLLVLHLTLLACFYSSALHCLCSYATLKQISEKVKRQLKGKKEKVDMGAAAQLFILPLFTANLVGIACSRSLHYQFYVWYFHTLPYLMWSTPYSNIARLCLLGVVEFCWNTFPSTLVSSAALHVCHGALLYGLWKNKPLGKGRQQ
;
A
#
# COMPACT_ATOMS: atom_id res chain seq x y z
N MET A 1 4.10 7.33 -8.82
CA MET A 1 2.73 7.01 -8.34
C MET A 1 1.66 7.03 -9.42
N LEU A 2 1.78 7.83 -10.49
CA LEU A 2 0.76 7.92 -11.57
C LEU A 2 0.32 6.56 -12.14
N LEU A 3 1.26 5.73 -12.61
CA LEU A 3 0.94 4.40 -13.17
C LEU A 3 0.20 3.49 -12.17
N PHE A 4 0.54 3.61 -10.89
CA PHE A 4 -0.17 2.91 -9.83
C PHE A 4 -1.62 3.42 -9.69
N TYR A 5 -1.87 4.73 -9.71
CA TYR A 5 -3.24 5.25 -9.67
C TYR A 5 -4.06 4.86 -10.91
N VAL A 6 -3.43 4.82 -12.08
CA VAL A 6 -4.06 4.27 -13.29
C VAL A 6 -4.43 2.80 -13.07
N SER A 7 -3.55 1.99 -12.48
CA SER A 7 -3.86 0.58 -12.16
C SER A 7 -5.05 0.44 -11.21
N VAL A 8 -5.11 1.26 -10.15
CA VAL A 8 -6.22 1.26 -9.17
C VAL A 8 -7.55 1.61 -9.86
N ASN A 9 -7.57 2.64 -10.70
CA ASN A 9 -8.77 3.00 -11.46
C ASN A 9 -9.23 1.86 -12.39
N LEU A 10 -8.29 1.21 -13.09
CA LEU A 10 -8.59 0.06 -13.93
C LEU A 10 -9.15 -1.12 -13.13
N PHE A 11 -8.67 -1.37 -11.91
CA PHE A 11 -9.25 -2.39 -11.02
C PHE A 11 -10.67 -2.05 -10.57
N LEU A 12 -10.94 -0.78 -10.23
CA LEU A 12 -12.28 -0.31 -9.88
C LEU A 12 -13.27 -0.45 -11.05
N ASP A 13 -12.79 -0.24 -12.28
CA ASP A 13 -13.50 -0.47 -13.53
C ASP A 13 -13.59 -1.95 -13.96
N SER A 14 -13.07 -2.88 -13.15
CA SER A 14 -13.01 -4.32 -13.46
C SER A 14 -12.20 -4.70 -14.70
N LYS A 15 -11.32 -3.82 -15.16
CA LYS A 15 -10.33 -4.08 -16.22
C LYS A 15 -9.07 -4.70 -15.62
N TRP A 16 -9.22 -5.84 -14.95
CA TRP A 16 -8.18 -6.47 -14.14
C TRP A 16 -6.86 -6.71 -14.86
N SER A 17 -6.89 -7.26 -16.09
CA SER A 17 -5.67 -7.53 -16.86
C SER A 17 -4.89 -6.26 -17.23
N LEU A 18 -5.60 -5.19 -17.61
CA LEU A 18 -4.96 -3.89 -17.86
C LEU A 18 -4.44 -3.28 -16.55
N GLY A 19 -5.20 -3.39 -15.46
CA GLY A 19 -4.76 -2.96 -14.15
C GLY A 19 -3.46 -3.65 -13.73
N SER A 20 -3.37 -4.97 -13.89
CA SER A 20 -2.17 -5.77 -13.59
C SER A 20 -0.96 -5.34 -14.43
N LEU A 21 -1.18 -5.07 -15.73
CA LEU A 21 -0.15 -4.53 -16.60
C LEU A 21 0.37 -3.19 -16.08
N PHE A 22 -0.51 -2.21 -15.83
CA PHE A 22 -0.11 -0.90 -15.30
C PHE A 22 0.51 -0.96 -13.91
N TYR A 23 0.04 -1.87 -13.05
CA TYR A 23 0.63 -2.14 -11.75
C TYR A 23 2.06 -2.66 -11.90
N SER A 24 2.29 -3.61 -12.79
CA SER A 24 3.62 -4.15 -13.08
C SER A 24 4.55 -3.08 -13.68
N LEU A 25 4.06 -2.26 -14.62
CA LEU A 25 4.80 -1.10 -15.12
C LEU A 25 5.18 -0.12 -14.00
N ALA A 26 4.29 0.12 -13.04
CA ALA A 26 4.57 0.96 -11.88
C ALA A 26 5.67 0.37 -10.99
N VAL A 27 5.67 -0.95 -10.77
CA VAL A 27 6.74 -1.67 -10.05
C VAL A 27 8.09 -1.52 -10.76
N SER A 28 8.12 -1.60 -12.10
CA SER A 28 9.36 -1.41 -12.87
C SER A 28 9.93 0.00 -12.77
N VAL A 29 9.08 1.01 -12.63
CA VAL A 29 9.54 2.39 -12.37
C VAL A 29 10.07 2.53 -10.95
N LYS A 30 9.34 1.99 -9.96
CA LYS A 30 9.76 2.02 -8.56
C LYS A 30 9.21 0.85 -7.77
N MET A 31 10.12 0.11 -7.12
CA MET A 31 9.79 -1.10 -6.35
C MET A 31 8.89 -0.85 -5.13
N ASN A 32 8.78 0.40 -4.62
CA ASN A 32 7.91 0.71 -3.48
C ASN A 32 6.44 0.34 -3.74
N ILE A 33 6.03 0.23 -5.00
CA ILE A 33 4.70 -0.23 -5.38
C ILE A 33 4.41 -1.67 -4.89
N LEU A 34 5.44 -2.47 -4.60
CA LEU A 34 5.28 -3.80 -3.98
C LEU A 34 4.67 -3.73 -2.57
N LEU A 35 4.73 -2.59 -1.88
CA LEU A 35 4.09 -2.44 -0.56
C LEU A 35 2.56 -2.59 -0.63
N PHE A 36 1.96 -2.40 -1.82
CA PHE A 36 0.54 -2.63 -2.07
C PHE A 36 0.23 -4.10 -2.42
N ALA A 37 1.23 -4.92 -2.75
CA ALA A 37 1.06 -6.26 -3.30
C ALA A 37 0.30 -7.23 -2.39
N PRO A 38 0.51 -7.24 -1.04
CA PRO A 38 -0.25 -8.14 -0.16
C PRO A 38 -1.76 -7.89 -0.26
N ALA A 39 -2.20 -6.64 -0.23
CA ALA A 39 -3.61 -6.29 -0.35
C ALA A 39 -4.15 -6.56 -1.77
N LEU A 40 -3.35 -6.30 -2.81
CA LEU A 40 -3.73 -6.56 -4.20
C LEU A 40 -3.91 -8.07 -4.47
N LEU A 41 -3.05 -8.92 -3.89
CA LEU A 41 -3.17 -10.36 -3.99
C LEU A 41 -4.50 -10.84 -3.36
N LEU A 42 -4.86 -10.33 -2.18
CA LEU A 42 -6.15 -10.62 -1.57
C LEU A 42 -7.31 -10.14 -2.44
N ALA A 43 -7.16 -8.99 -3.10
CA ALA A 43 -8.18 -8.46 -4.00
C ALA A 43 -8.40 -9.38 -5.21
N TYR A 44 -7.32 -9.92 -5.80
CA TYR A 44 -7.42 -10.92 -6.86
C TYR A 44 -8.10 -12.19 -6.40
N LEU A 45 -7.69 -12.73 -5.23
CA LEU A 45 -8.26 -13.98 -4.70
C LEU A 45 -9.76 -13.84 -4.38
N THR A 46 -10.15 -12.73 -3.77
CA THR A 46 -11.55 -12.47 -3.39
C THR A 46 -12.45 -12.11 -4.57
N SER A 47 -11.95 -11.34 -5.54
CA SER A 47 -12.76 -10.84 -6.67
C SER A 47 -12.75 -11.77 -7.88
N LEU A 48 -11.66 -12.50 -8.12
CA LEU A 48 -11.46 -13.32 -9.33
C LEU A 48 -11.27 -14.82 -9.03
N GLY A 49 -11.10 -15.19 -7.75
CA GLY A 49 -10.71 -16.54 -7.36
C GLY A 49 -9.26 -16.88 -7.74
N LEU A 50 -8.85 -18.12 -7.44
CA LEU A 50 -7.47 -18.57 -7.63
C LEU A 50 -7.03 -18.53 -9.10
N LYS A 51 -7.86 -19.02 -10.02
CA LYS A 51 -7.53 -19.04 -11.47
C LYS A 51 -7.31 -17.63 -12.01
N GLY A 52 -8.19 -16.71 -11.67
CA GLY A 52 -8.06 -15.31 -12.09
C GLY A 52 -6.82 -14.64 -11.48
N ALA A 53 -6.55 -14.89 -10.19
CA ALA A 53 -5.33 -14.41 -9.55
C ALA A 53 -4.06 -14.91 -10.23
N LEU A 54 -3.99 -16.20 -10.61
CA LEU A 54 -2.85 -16.74 -11.35
C LEU A 54 -2.67 -16.06 -12.70
N ILE A 55 -3.75 -15.79 -13.45
CA ILE A 55 -3.66 -15.05 -14.71
C ILE A 55 -3.06 -13.65 -14.48
N GLN A 56 -3.50 -12.95 -13.44
CA GLN A 56 -2.99 -11.61 -13.13
C GLN A 56 -1.52 -11.62 -12.69
N LEU A 57 -1.13 -12.59 -11.88
CA LEU A 57 0.27 -12.78 -11.49
C LEU A 57 1.15 -13.10 -12.71
N THR A 58 0.66 -13.92 -13.64
CA THR A 58 1.36 -14.21 -14.89
C THR A 58 1.53 -12.95 -15.75
N ILE A 59 0.51 -12.08 -15.86
CA ILE A 59 0.63 -10.79 -16.57
C ILE A 59 1.70 -9.92 -15.92
N CYS A 60 1.70 -9.82 -14.58
CA CYS A 60 2.71 -9.06 -13.86
C CYS A 60 4.12 -9.60 -14.12
N ALA A 61 4.32 -10.91 -13.95
CA ALA A 61 5.60 -11.58 -14.16
C ALA A 61 6.10 -11.46 -15.60
N PHE A 62 5.22 -11.70 -16.58
CA PHE A 62 5.55 -11.56 -18.00
C PHE A 62 5.99 -10.15 -18.34
N THR A 63 5.31 -9.12 -17.82
CA THR A 63 5.73 -7.72 -18.02
C THR A 63 7.13 -7.46 -17.47
N GLN A 64 7.45 -7.96 -16.28
CA GLN A 64 8.81 -7.82 -15.71
C GLN A 64 9.86 -8.58 -16.54
N LEU A 65 9.52 -9.77 -17.04
CA LEU A 65 10.42 -10.56 -17.90
C LEU A 65 10.71 -9.84 -19.21
N VAL A 66 9.70 -9.29 -19.88
CA VAL A 66 9.87 -8.54 -21.14
C VAL A 66 10.74 -7.31 -20.93
N LEU A 67 10.48 -6.52 -19.89
CA LEU A 67 11.28 -5.32 -19.60
C LEU A 67 12.70 -5.66 -19.13
N GLY A 68 12.85 -6.76 -18.39
CA GLY A 68 14.13 -7.25 -17.89
C GLY A 68 14.96 -7.99 -18.95
N LEU A 69 14.35 -8.46 -20.03
CA LEU A 69 14.96 -9.33 -21.04
C LEU A 69 16.34 -8.86 -21.54
N PRO A 70 16.54 -7.60 -21.98
CA PRO A 70 17.85 -7.18 -22.48
C PRO A 70 18.96 -7.31 -21.43
N PHE A 71 18.62 -7.07 -20.16
CA PHE A 71 19.57 -7.18 -19.05
C PHE A 71 19.81 -8.64 -18.64
N ILE A 72 18.76 -9.46 -18.66
CA ILE A 72 18.85 -10.90 -18.32
C ILE A 72 19.71 -11.63 -19.35
N LEU A 73 19.54 -11.33 -20.64
CA LEU A 73 20.36 -11.93 -21.71
C LEU A 73 21.82 -11.49 -21.64
N SER A 74 22.08 -10.25 -21.20
CA SER A 74 23.44 -9.73 -21.09
C SER A 74 24.16 -10.20 -19.83
N ASN A 75 23.52 -10.09 -18.66
CA ASN A 75 24.08 -10.53 -17.38
C ASN A 75 22.97 -10.75 -16.33
N PRO A 76 22.48 -11.99 -16.17
CA PRO A 76 21.34 -12.27 -15.29
C PRO A 76 21.68 -12.05 -13.81
N ILE A 77 22.92 -12.36 -13.40
CA ILE A 77 23.36 -12.21 -12.00
C ILE A 77 23.43 -10.74 -11.62
N ALA A 78 24.03 -9.90 -12.48
CA ALA A 78 24.12 -8.46 -12.23
C ALA A 78 22.74 -7.81 -12.25
N TYR A 79 21.86 -8.21 -13.17
CA TYR A 79 20.49 -7.71 -13.22
C TYR A 79 19.70 -8.04 -11.95
N LEU A 80 19.73 -9.30 -11.49
CA LEU A 80 19.02 -9.70 -10.26
C LEU A 80 19.54 -8.98 -9.02
N LYS A 81 20.87 -8.88 -8.87
CA LYS A 81 21.48 -8.12 -7.75
C LYS A 81 21.15 -6.62 -7.84
N GLY A 82 21.18 -6.05 -9.04
CA GLY A 82 20.92 -4.63 -9.27
C GLY A 82 19.45 -4.22 -9.10
N SER A 83 18.52 -5.06 -9.52
CA SER A 83 17.08 -4.78 -9.52
C SER A 83 16.52 -4.60 -8.11
N PHE A 84 16.92 -5.46 -7.18
CA PHE A 84 16.43 -5.41 -5.79
C PHE A 84 17.41 -4.70 -4.86
N ASN A 85 18.72 -4.85 -5.10
CA ASN A 85 19.81 -4.28 -4.30
C ASN A 85 19.54 -4.34 -2.79
N LEU A 86 19.22 -5.54 -2.30
CA LEU A 86 18.78 -5.79 -0.92
C LEU A 86 19.85 -5.44 0.13
N GLY A 87 21.12 -5.39 -0.28
CA GLY A 87 22.24 -4.99 0.59
C GLY A 87 22.45 -3.47 0.69
N ARG A 88 21.67 -2.65 -0.02
CA ARG A 88 21.84 -1.20 0.01
C ARG A 88 21.50 -0.65 1.39
N ILE A 89 22.42 0.15 1.93
CA ILE A 89 22.23 0.94 3.14
C ILE A 89 22.26 2.40 2.70
N PHE A 90 21.17 3.13 2.95
CA PHE A 90 21.17 4.57 2.73
C PHE A 90 21.92 5.26 3.86
N LEU A 91 22.58 6.39 3.57
CA LEU A 91 23.32 7.12 4.59
C LEU A 91 22.34 7.59 5.67
N TYR A 92 22.78 7.44 6.92
CA TYR A 92 21.97 7.71 8.09
C TYR A 92 21.55 9.18 8.20
N GLU A 93 22.27 10.12 7.58
CA GLU A 93 21.89 11.55 7.53
C GLU A 93 20.62 11.83 6.71
N TRP A 94 20.31 11.01 5.70
CA TRP A 94 19.18 11.23 4.80
C TRP A 94 17.90 10.53 5.24
N THR A 95 17.94 9.73 6.31
CA THR A 95 16.77 8.98 6.77
C THR A 95 15.86 9.84 7.62
N VAL A 96 14.61 9.99 7.20
CA VAL A 96 13.55 10.58 8.03
C VAL A 96 13.06 9.56 9.06
N ASN A 97 13.08 8.28 8.69
CA ASN A 97 12.61 7.19 9.54
C ASN A 97 13.73 6.69 10.45
N TRP A 98 13.41 6.40 11.72
CA TRP A 98 14.33 5.80 12.70
C TRP A 98 15.58 6.63 13.02
N ARG A 99 15.59 7.93 12.69
CA ARG A 99 16.68 8.86 13.00
C ARG A 99 16.86 9.10 14.51
N PHE A 100 15.85 8.76 15.32
CA PHE A 100 15.96 8.83 16.78
C PHE A 100 16.82 7.70 17.38
N LEU A 101 17.14 6.65 16.61
CA LEU A 101 18.00 5.54 17.04
C LEU A 101 19.47 5.85 16.70
N PRO A 102 20.46 5.38 17.49
CA PRO A 102 21.87 5.47 17.12
C PRO A 102 22.16 4.80 15.77
N GLU A 103 23.16 5.33 15.04
CA GLU A 103 23.54 4.84 13.72
C GLU A 103 23.95 3.35 13.73
N GLU A 104 24.62 2.92 14.79
CA GLU A 104 25.04 1.53 15.01
C GLU A 104 23.84 0.57 15.01
N VAL A 105 22.72 0.98 15.62
CA VAL A 105 21.47 0.21 15.66
C VAL A 105 20.79 0.26 14.30
N PHE A 106 20.80 1.40 13.62
CA PHE A 106 20.19 1.58 12.31
C PHE A 106 20.84 0.69 11.23
N ILE A 107 22.18 0.56 11.24
CA ILE A 107 22.90 -0.24 10.25
C ILE A 107 22.80 -1.74 10.56
N ASN A 108 22.49 -2.11 11.81
CA ASN A 108 22.42 -3.48 12.28
C ASN A 108 21.44 -4.37 11.49
N GLN A 109 21.90 -5.57 11.10
CA GLN A 109 21.10 -6.54 10.35
C GLN A 109 19.94 -7.13 11.15
N TYR A 110 20.09 -7.34 12.46
CA TYR A 110 19.02 -7.81 13.35
C TYR A 110 17.90 -6.77 13.44
N PHE A 111 18.24 -5.48 13.47
CA PHE A 111 17.23 -4.41 13.43
C PHE A 111 16.44 -4.45 12.12
N HIS A 112 17.12 -4.60 10.98
CA HIS A 112 16.46 -4.75 9.68
C HIS A 112 15.53 -5.98 9.62
N LEU A 113 15.95 -7.13 10.15
CA LEU A 113 15.11 -8.32 10.24
C LEU A 113 13.92 -8.10 11.19
N GLY A 114 14.14 -7.42 12.32
CA GLY A 114 13.09 -7.04 13.26
C GLY A 114 12.01 -6.16 12.61
N LEU A 115 12.42 -5.20 11.77
CA LEU A 115 11.49 -4.37 10.98
C LEU A 115 10.68 -5.20 9.98
N LEU A 116 11.29 -6.21 9.35
CA LEU A 116 10.57 -7.13 8.46
C LEU A 116 9.55 -7.96 9.23
N VAL A 117 9.91 -8.49 10.41
CA VAL A 117 8.97 -9.21 11.28
C VAL A 117 7.83 -8.30 11.70
N LEU A 118 8.12 -7.06 12.12
CA LEU A 118 7.12 -6.05 12.47
C LEU A 118 6.18 -5.73 11.29
N HIS A 119 6.72 -5.63 10.08
CA HIS A 119 5.92 -5.42 8.88
C HIS A 119 4.94 -6.58 8.65
N LEU A 120 5.42 -7.82 8.72
CA LEU A 120 4.59 -9.01 8.54
C LEU A 120 3.54 -9.17 9.63
N THR A 121 3.88 -8.88 10.90
CA THR A 121 2.91 -8.96 12.01
C THR A 121 1.82 -7.90 11.86
N LEU A 122 2.16 -6.66 11.49
CA LEU A 122 1.17 -5.62 11.22
C LEU A 122 0.27 -5.98 10.03
N LEU A 123 0.82 -6.53 8.94
CA LEU A 123 0.00 -7.04 7.84
C LEU A 123 -0.96 -8.15 8.29
N ALA A 124 -0.48 -9.11 9.09
CA ALA A 124 -1.31 -10.18 9.66
C ALA A 124 -2.42 -9.62 10.57
N CYS A 125 -2.11 -8.62 11.37
CA CYS A 125 -3.06 -7.87 12.19
C CYS A 125 -4.18 -7.23 11.33
N PHE A 126 -3.87 -6.66 10.17
CA PHE A 126 -4.86 -6.06 9.26
C PHE A 126 -5.53 -7.06 8.31
N TYR A 127 -5.03 -8.30 8.21
CA TYR A 127 -5.50 -9.33 7.28
C TYR A 127 -7.02 -9.57 7.33
N SER A 128 -7.58 -9.82 8.53
CA SER A 128 -9.01 -10.09 8.68
C SER A 128 -9.89 -8.92 8.21
N SER A 129 -9.48 -7.70 8.54
CA SER A 129 -10.20 -6.49 8.11
C SER A 129 -10.06 -6.26 6.60
N ALA A 130 -8.86 -6.47 6.04
CA ALA A 130 -8.62 -6.37 4.62
C ALA A 130 -9.47 -7.37 3.83
N LEU A 131 -9.50 -8.63 4.27
CA LEU A 131 -10.36 -9.66 3.68
C LEU A 131 -11.83 -9.26 3.74
N HIS A 132 -12.32 -8.79 4.89
CA HIS A 132 -13.72 -8.40 5.03
C HIS A 132 -14.08 -7.25 4.06
N CYS A 133 -13.22 -6.24 3.94
CA CYS A 133 -13.42 -5.14 2.99
C CYS A 133 -13.46 -5.66 1.54
N LEU A 134 -12.51 -6.49 1.16
CA LEU A 134 -12.37 -6.98 -0.21
C LEU A 134 -13.47 -7.98 -0.60
N CYS A 135 -13.91 -8.84 0.32
CA CYS A 135 -15.07 -9.71 0.13
C CYS A 135 -16.33 -8.86 -0.06
N SER A 136 -16.55 -7.87 0.81
CA SER A 136 -17.68 -6.94 0.70
C SER A 136 -17.67 -6.18 -0.62
N TYR A 137 -16.50 -5.72 -1.06
CA TYR A 137 -16.31 -5.12 -2.38
C TYR A 137 -16.71 -6.07 -3.51
N ALA A 138 -16.19 -7.30 -3.50
CA ALA A 138 -16.48 -8.29 -4.53
C ALA A 138 -17.98 -8.60 -4.62
N THR A 139 -18.66 -8.78 -3.48
CA THR A 139 -20.10 -8.98 -3.41
C THR A 139 -20.88 -7.79 -3.96
N LEU A 140 -20.57 -6.57 -3.51
CA LEU A 140 -21.24 -5.36 -4.00
C LEU A 140 -21.03 -5.15 -5.50
N LYS A 141 -19.83 -5.44 -6.01
CA LYS A 141 -19.53 -5.33 -7.43
C LYS A 141 -20.34 -6.34 -8.25
N GLN A 142 -20.46 -7.59 -7.79
CA GLN A 142 -21.30 -8.60 -8.44
C GLN A 142 -22.78 -8.19 -8.48
N ILE A 143 -23.30 -7.65 -7.37
CA ILE A 143 -24.68 -7.14 -7.32
C ILE A 143 -24.85 -5.97 -8.29
N SER A 144 -23.92 -5.01 -8.28
CA SER A 144 -23.94 -3.86 -9.19
C SER A 144 -23.99 -4.29 -10.66
N GLU A 145 -23.17 -5.26 -11.06
CA GLU A 145 -23.15 -5.77 -12.44
C GLU A 145 -24.43 -6.54 -12.80
N LYS A 146 -25.04 -7.30 -11.87
CA LYS A 146 -26.35 -7.94 -12.09
C LYS A 146 -27.44 -6.88 -12.28
N VAL A 147 -27.49 -5.88 -11.41
CA VAL A 147 -28.46 -4.77 -11.47
C VAL A 147 -28.30 -3.99 -12.77
N LYS A 148 -27.08 -3.64 -13.19
CA LYS A 148 -26.84 -2.96 -14.49
C LYS A 148 -27.33 -3.77 -15.68
N ARG A 149 -27.16 -5.10 -15.65
CA ARG A 149 -27.68 -5.98 -16.71
C ARG A 149 -29.20 -6.01 -16.73
N GLN A 150 -29.85 -5.99 -15.57
CA GLN A 150 -31.31 -5.95 -15.43
C GLN A 150 -31.90 -4.58 -15.81
N LEU A 151 -31.18 -3.49 -15.55
CA LEU A 151 -31.57 -2.11 -15.86
C LEU A 151 -31.19 -1.65 -17.27
N LYS A 152 -30.86 -2.57 -18.20
CA LYS A 152 -30.56 -2.27 -19.60
C LYS A 152 -31.71 -1.43 -20.21
N GLY A 153 -31.56 -0.10 -20.20
CA GLY A 153 -32.58 0.86 -20.64
C GLY A 153 -32.68 2.14 -19.80
N LYS A 154 -32.29 2.15 -18.51
CA LYS A 154 -32.29 3.36 -17.68
C LYS A 154 -30.87 3.80 -17.32
N LYS A 155 -30.53 5.07 -17.64
CA LYS A 155 -29.24 5.71 -17.31
C LYS A 155 -29.16 6.11 -15.82
N GLU A 156 -29.51 5.22 -14.90
CA GLU A 156 -29.26 5.49 -13.49
C GLU A 156 -27.82 5.14 -13.13
N LYS A 157 -27.08 6.13 -12.63
CA LYS A 157 -25.73 5.93 -12.13
C LYS A 157 -25.84 5.29 -10.75
N VAL A 158 -25.42 4.03 -10.64
CA VAL A 158 -25.20 3.40 -9.34
C VAL A 158 -23.99 4.08 -8.70
N ASP A 159 -24.18 4.76 -7.57
CA ASP A 159 -23.07 5.34 -6.80
C ASP A 159 -22.23 4.21 -6.20
N MET A 160 -21.00 4.09 -6.70
CA MET A 160 -20.03 3.08 -6.26
C MET A 160 -18.97 3.68 -5.33
N GLY A 161 -19.17 4.89 -4.81
CA GLY A 161 -18.23 5.56 -3.91
C GLY A 161 -17.88 4.71 -2.69
N ALA A 162 -18.90 4.15 -2.02
CA ALA A 162 -18.71 3.27 -0.87
C ALA A 162 -17.97 1.96 -1.24
N ALA A 163 -18.26 1.39 -2.41
CA ALA A 163 -17.58 0.19 -2.88
C ALA A 163 -16.09 0.46 -3.20
N ALA A 164 -15.79 1.61 -3.81
CA ALA A 164 -14.40 1.99 -4.09
C ALA A 164 -13.57 2.13 -2.80
N GLN A 165 -14.16 2.64 -1.72
CA GLN A 165 -13.48 2.72 -0.42
C GLN A 165 -13.13 1.33 0.14
N LEU A 166 -14.00 0.34 0.00
CA LEU A 166 -13.74 -1.04 0.44
C LEU A 166 -12.57 -1.68 -0.32
N PHE A 167 -12.31 -1.26 -1.55
CA PHE A 167 -11.17 -1.73 -2.33
C PHE A 167 -9.88 -0.98 -1.99
N ILE A 168 -9.94 0.35 -1.87
CA ILE A 168 -8.77 1.22 -1.71
C ILE A 168 -8.18 1.17 -0.29
N LEU A 169 -9.03 1.06 0.75
CA LEU A 169 -8.57 1.11 2.14
C LEU A 169 -7.52 0.03 2.47
N PRO A 170 -7.72 -1.26 2.12
CA PRO A 170 -6.70 -2.29 2.33
C PRO A 170 -5.38 -2.02 1.61
N LEU A 171 -5.44 -1.54 0.36
CA LEU A 171 -4.25 -1.20 -0.45
C LEU A 171 -3.42 -0.10 0.23
N PHE A 172 -4.06 1.00 0.62
CA PHE A 172 -3.36 2.14 1.20
C PHE A 172 -2.87 1.84 2.62
N THR A 173 -3.62 1.01 3.37
CA THR A 173 -3.18 0.53 4.69
C THR A 173 -1.93 -0.35 4.58
N ALA A 174 -1.88 -1.28 3.61
CA ALA A 174 -0.69 -2.12 3.39
C ALA A 174 0.55 -1.27 3.06
N ASN A 175 0.38 -0.24 2.22
CA ASN A 175 1.45 0.71 1.92
C ASN A 175 1.91 1.49 3.17
N LEU A 176 0.99 2.01 3.97
CA LEU A 176 1.32 2.72 5.21
C LEU A 176 2.12 1.81 6.18
N VAL A 177 1.70 0.56 6.35
CA VAL A 177 2.44 -0.43 7.16
C VAL A 177 3.86 -0.63 6.61
N GLY A 178 4.00 -0.71 5.29
CA GLY A 178 5.31 -0.75 4.62
C GLY A 178 6.18 0.48 4.89
N ILE A 179 5.61 1.68 4.76
CA ILE A 179 6.32 2.95 5.00
C ILE A 179 6.77 3.06 6.46
N ALA A 180 5.88 2.79 7.41
CA ALA A 180 6.19 2.87 8.85
C ALA A 180 7.34 1.92 9.24
N CYS A 181 7.34 0.69 8.69
CA CYS A 181 8.38 -0.30 8.95
C CYS A 181 9.64 -0.13 8.09
N SER A 182 9.65 0.77 7.09
CA SER A 182 10.81 0.94 6.22
C SER A 182 12.00 1.49 7.00
N ARG A 183 13.14 0.79 6.98
CA ARG A 183 14.33 1.21 7.74
C ARG A 183 14.81 2.59 7.32
N SER A 184 15.00 2.82 6.03
CA SER A 184 15.57 4.06 5.52
C SER A 184 14.59 4.74 4.58
N LEU A 185 14.21 5.98 4.89
CA LEU A 185 13.35 6.78 4.03
C LEU A 185 14.00 8.13 3.71
N HIS A 186 14.38 8.30 2.44
CA HIS A 186 14.84 9.58 1.91
C HIS A 186 13.66 10.53 1.72
N TYR A 187 13.85 11.84 1.84
CA TYR A 187 12.81 12.88 1.70
C TYR A 187 11.93 12.74 0.43
N GLN A 188 12.55 12.38 -0.68
CA GLN A 188 11.87 12.08 -1.96
C GLN A 188 10.79 10.99 -1.84
N PHE A 189 10.89 10.10 -0.86
CA PHE A 189 9.97 8.99 -0.65
C PHE A 189 8.68 9.44 0.03
N TYR A 190 8.54 10.70 0.44
CA TYR A 190 7.28 11.25 0.92
C TYR A 190 6.14 11.03 -0.09
N VAL A 191 6.45 11.21 -1.38
CA VAL A 191 5.52 11.04 -2.50
C VAL A 191 4.90 9.65 -2.58
N TRP A 192 5.53 8.64 -1.96
CA TRP A 192 5.07 7.24 -1.97
C TRP A 192 3.77 7.02 -1.21
N TYR A 193 3.40 7.94 -0.31
CA TYR A 193 2.16 7.82 0.46
C TYR A 193 1.48 9.15 0.77
N PHE A 194 2.13 10.30 0.49
CA PHE A 194 1.56 11.64 0.64
C PHE A 194 0.09 11.75 0.17
N HIS A 195 -0.16 11.38 -1.08
CA HIS A 195 -1.50 11.45 -1.68
C HIS A 195 -2.55 10.55 -1.01
N THR A 196 -2.11 9.53 -0.27
CA THR A 196 -2.99 8.59 0.44
C THR A 196 -3.29 9.04 1.87
N LEU A 197 -2.50 9.94 2.45
CA LEU A 197 -2.63 10.39 3.84
C LEU A 197 -3.98 11.04 4.16
N PRO A 198 -4.51 11.99 3.36
CA PRO A 198 -5.82 12.58 3.65
C PRO A 198 -6.92 11.53 3.69
N TYR A 199 -6.91 10.59 2.73
CA TYR A 199 -7.87 9.50 2.68
C TYR A 199 -7.78 8.59 3.92
N LEU A 200 -6.56 8.18 4.31
CA LEU A 200 -6.34 7.33 5.47
C LEU A 200 -6.77 8.04 6.77
N MET A 201 -6.47 9.33 6.91
CA MET A 201 -6.88 10.13 8.07
C MET A 201 -8.40 10.23 8.20
N TRP A 202 -9.11 10.46 7.09
CA TRP A 202 -10.58 10.48 7.09
C TRP A 202 -11.21 9.09 7.25
N SER A 203 -10.42 8.03 7.15
CA SER A 203 -10.83 6.67 7.47
C SER A 203 -10.65 6.32 8.96
N THR A 204 -10.17 7.25 9.80
CA THR A 204 -10.04 7.09 11.26
C THR A 204 -11.22 7.73 12.01
N PRO A 205 -11.51 7.33 13.27
CA PRO A 205 -12.62 7.89 14.05
C PRO A 205 -12.27 9.23 14.72
N TYR A 206 -11.12 9.83 14.39
CA TYR A 206 -10.64 11.07 15.00
C TYR A 206 -11.45 12.30 14.59
N SER A 207 -11.44 13.34 15.42
CA SER A 207 -12.04 14.63 15.07
C SER A 207 -11.29 15.30 13.91
N ASN A 208 -11.95 16.21 13.18
CA ASN A 208 -11.31 16.92 12.07
C ASN A 208 -10.06 17.70 12.51
N ILE A 209 -10.08 18.28 13.71
CA ILE A 209 -8.93 18.97 14.29
C ILE A 209 -7.77 17.99 14.47
N ALA A 210 -8.00 16.84 15.10
CA ALA A 210 -6.97 15.84 15.31
C ALA A 210 -6.39 15.31 13.98
N ARG A 211 -7.24 15.06 12.97
CA ARG A 211 -6.81 14.65 11.62
C ARG A 211 -5.88 15.69 10.98
N LEU A 212 -6.28 16.96 11.01
CA LEU A 212 -5.49 18.06 10.44
C LEU A 212 -4.18 18.28 11.22
N CYS A 213 -4.21 18.20 12.55
CA CYS A 213 -3.00 18.27 13.37
C CYS A 213 -2.03 17.15 13.03
N LEU A 214 -2.50 15.90 12.92
CA LEU A 214 -1.65 14.76 12.54
C LEU A 214 -1.05 14.95 11.14
N LEU A 215 -1.83 15.42 10.16
CA LEU A 215 -1.30 15.75 8.83
C LEU A 215 -0.25 16.87 8.88
N GLY A 216 -0.50 17.92 9.67
CA GLY A 216 0.43 19.03 9.87
C GLY A 216 1.74 18.57 10.51
N VAL A 217 1.68 17.67 11.50
CA VAL A 217 2.90 17.09 12.10
C VAL A 217 3.64 16.22 11.10
N VAL A 218 2.95 15.38 10.32
CA VAL A 218 3.60 14.59 9.25
C VAL A 218 4.29 15.52 8.25
N GLU A 219 3.61 16.58 7.80
CA GLU A 219 4.19 17.58 6.88
C GLU A 219 5.42 18.26 7.50
N PHE A 220 5.34 18.66 8.77
CA PHE A 220 6.48 19.21 9.50
C PHE A 220 7.67 18.23 9.55
N CYS A 221 7.41 16.96 9.86
CA CYS A 221 8.44 15.93 9.93
C CYS A 221 9.16 15.72 8.59
N TRP A 222 8.44 15.74 7.47
CA TRP A 222 9.03 15.57 6.13
C TRP A 222 9.71 16.82 5.59
N ASN A 223 9.39 18.02 6.10
CA ASN A 223 10.06 19.27 5.73
C ASN A 223 11.23 19.65 6.65
N THR A 224 11.49 18.89 7.71
CA THR A 224 12.63 19.12 8.61
C THR A 224 13.90 18.50 8.02
N PHE A 225 14.83 19.32 7.53
CA PHE A 225 16.09 18.88 6.93
C PHE A 225 17.34 19.45 7.65
N PRO A 226 18.31 18.61 8.06
CA PRO A 226 18.20 17.16 8.25
C PRO A 226 17.23 16.81 9.38
N SER A 227 16.65 15.61 9.34
CA SER A 227 15.70 15.15 10.34
C SER A 227 16.36 15.07 11.72
N THR A 228 15.60 15.41 12.75
CA THR A 228 16.03 15.40 14.15
C THR A 228 15.47 14.18 14.88
N LEU A 229 15.95 13.94 16.10
CA LEU A 229 15.38 12.92 17.00
C LEU A 229 13.87 13.15 17.19
N VAL A 230 13.48 14.41 17.39
CA VAL A 230 12.09 14.83 17.62
C VAL A 230 11.24 14.65 16.37
N SER A 231 11.70 15.11 15.19
CA SER A 231 10.90 14.98 13.97
C SER A 231 10.70 13.52 13.58
N SER A 232 11.72 12.66 13.76
CA SER A 232 11.60 11.24 13.48
C SER A 232 10.68 10.51 14.46
N ALA A 233 10.83 10.76 15.77
CA ALA A 233 9.96 10.17 16.78
C ALA A 233 8.50 10.63 16.61
N ALA A 234 8.27 11.91 16.31
CA ALA A 234 6.94 12.45 16.02
C ALA A 234 6.30 11.80 14.79
N LEU A 235 7.09 11.53 13.73
CA LEU A 235 6.59 10.83 12.55
C LEU A 235 6.10 9.42 12.90
N HIS A 236 6.86 8.68 13.72
CA HIS A 236 6.46 7.35 14.21
C HIS A 236 5.21 7.38 15.07
N VAL A 237 5.08 8.38 15.95
CA VAL A 237 3.85 8.58 16.74
C VAL A 237 2.66 8.86 15.80
N CYS A 238 2.84 9.67 14.76
CA CYS A 238 1.78 9.94 13.79
C CYS A 238 1.38 8.69 13.00
N HIS A 239 2.34 7.91 12.51
CA HIS A 239 2.07 6.64 11.83
C HIS A 239 1.40 5.62 12.77
N GLY A 240 1.85 5.54 14.02
CA GLY A 240 1.25 4.69 15.05
C GLY A 240 -0.19 5.10 15.38
N ALA A 241 -0.44 6.40 15.55
CA ALA A 241 -1.79 6.94 15.74
C ALA A 241 -2.68 6.65 14.53
N LEU A 242 -2.18 6.85 13.31
CA LEU A 242 -2.92 6.54 12.09
C LEU A 242 -3.29 5.04 12.01
N LEU A 243 -2.32 4.14 12.22
CA LEU A 243 -2.57 2.70 12.25
C LEU A 243 -3.54 2.30 13.36
N TYR A 244 -3.43 2.89 14.55
CA TYR A 244 -4.37 2.65 15.65
C TYR A 244 -5.79 3.13 15.30
N GLY A 245 -5.93 4.32 14.72
CA GLY A 245 -7.21 4.86 14.26
C GLY A 245 -7.86 3.97 13.21
N LEU A 246 -7.08 3.52 12.23
CA LEU A 246 -7.52 2.54 11.23
C LEU A 246 -7.90 1.21 11.87
N TRP A 247 -7.18 0.76 12.91
CA TRP A 247 -7.50 -0.45 13.65
C TRP A 247 -8.83 -0.33 14.41
N LYS A 248 -9.09 0.81 15.03
CA LYS A 248 -10.35 1.07 15.76
C LYS A 248 -11.56 1.15 14.83
N ASN A 249 -11.37 1.69 13.63
CA ASN A 249 -12.43 1.83 12.63
C ASN A 249 -12.50 0.65 11.64
N LYS A 250 -11.97 -0.52 12.03
CA LYS A 250 -12.07 -1.72 11.19
C LYS A 250 -13.53 -2.12 11.02
N PRO A 251 -14.01 -2.35 9.78
CA PRO A 251 -15.29 -2.99 9.58
C PRO A 251 -15.16 -4.44 10.07
N LEU A 252 -15.72 -4.71 11.26
CA LEU A 252 -15.78 -6.05 11.84
C LEU A 252 -16.89 -6.82 11.14
N GLY A 253 -16.56 -7.98 10.57
CA GLY A 253 -17.56 -8.96 10.17
C GLY A 253 -18.42 -9.33 11.39
N LYS A 254 -19.73 -9.51 11.19
CA LYS A 254 -20.74 -9.88 12.21
C LYS A 254 -20.18 -10.88 13.24
N GLY A 255 -19.72 -10.37 14.38
CA GLY A 255 -19.10 -11.18 15.43
C GLY A 255 -18.87 -10.48 16.77
N ARG A 256 -19.33 -9.22 16.90
CA ARG A 256 -19.42 -8.50 18.19
C ARG A 256 -20.81 -7.90 18.35
N GLN A 257 -21.82 -8.76 18.30
CA GLN A 257 -23.10 -8.52 18.94
C GLN A 257 -23.31 -9.68 19.92
N GLN A 258 -22.58 -9.61 21.03
CA GLN A 258 -22.91 -10.25 22.30
C GLN A 258 -22.60 -9.23 23.39
#